data_AF-A0A9X1PMV5-F1
#
_entry.id   AF-A0A9X1PMV5-F1
#
_cell.length_a   1.000
_cell.length_b   1.000
_cell.length_c   1.000
_cell.angle_alpha   90.00
_cell.angle_beta   90.00
_cell.angle_gamma   90.00
#
_symmetry.space_group_name_H-M   'P 1'
#
loop_
_entity.id
_entity.type
_entity.pdbx_description
1 polymer ?
#
loop_
_entity_poly.entity_id
_entity_poly.type
_entity_poly.pdbx_seq_one_letter_code
_entity_poly.pdbx_strand_id
1 'polypeptide(L)'
;MMPIQRLSQKLAAAVMLFYAPLAIAQIDNPSLPFDTLKLDNLDQFRNADTGIWHIAGTVSADRKQIGNLTKDKEKGILYYKPKKKSKPLTSKAEFGDADIELDFLLSKGASLRVLLHGRYVISITDDWMKKENPGAKAPGLWQHLTIHFRAAVLDKNGKETQSAGFDKILLNGQEFAKSTENQPINTQQKSTNRSLAFVGNDLPFAIRKVRYKIYTKDSIRISATRFKVYQGLHKNPDTLATLHPRRTGVTDTLSHFVGDRKSQLVMEGMMEIPYDGDYLFKMIAGGGAWFYIDGKQVIDNRGTRDFERAFYVKHTLTKGKHPFKIVYSNSDECLVLHYEGPHVPWQSLTTPASMRVSERFEPLEYKVKNKPAVQRGFMMHRGKVNPYVASVGIPSLASDRTNSGNNYAYDMKRYNLLAAWHGRFIDVSNMWTERGEKQLEIPLGAKLEFTQKPLLAYLTSPQASWPDSAQTADGVFAGCGYRLIDNGLPVYFYTLNENSVEDSLYPAPENEGLTRKIKTVSKLGKPVYLLLAEGSAIEQTTQGGYAIDDKSYYIENLQTGGVEPILRRDNGRQQLIIPIQNETLTIKYDIIW
;
A
#
# COMPACT_ATOMS: atom_id res chain seq x y z
N MET A 1 -55.18 -13.57 -28.00
CA MET A 1 -55.21 -12.51 -29.03
C MET A 1 -54.07 -11.53 -28.76
N MET A 2 -52.99 -11.62 -29.54
CA MET A 2 -52.07 -10.51 -29.85
C MET A 2 -52.67 -9.69 -31.02
N PRO A 3 -52.07 -8.60 -31.58
CA PRO A 3 -50.98 -7.67 -31.14
C PRO A 3 -51.38 -6.16 -31.37
N ILE A 4 -50.59 -5.10 -31.12
CA ILE A 4 -49.56 -4.43 -31.99
C ILE A 4 -49.12 -3.15 -31.22
N GLN A 5 -47.87 -3.03 -30.73
CA GLN A 5 -46.67 -2.35 -31.29
C GLN A 5 -46.62 -0.80 -31.36
N ARG A 6 -45.63 -0.26 -30.61
CA ARG A 6 -44.60 0.78 -30.93
C ARG A 6 -44.99 2.21 -31.33
N LEU A 7 -44.50 3.19 -30.55
CA LEU A 7 -43.67 4.34 -30.93
C LEU A 7 -43.24 5.02 -29.60
N SER A 8 -41.99 5.03 -29.13
CA SER A 8 -40.73 5.63 -29.63
C SER A 8 -40.27 6.76 -28.69
N GLN A 9 -39.14 6.51 -28.04
CA GLN A 9 -38.01 7.45 -27.86
C GLN A 9 -38.30 8.89 -27.42
N LYS A 10 -37.94 9.19 -26.16
CA LYS A 10 -36.92 10.18 -25.75
C LYS A 10 -37.15 10.58 -24.29
N LEU A 11 -36.39 10.00 -23.38
CA LEU A 11 -35.82 10.69 -22.22
C LEU A 11 -34.77 9.78 -21.55
N ALA A 12 -33.64 9.59 -22.23
CA ALA A 12 -32.43 9.10 -21.58
C ALA A 12 -31.77 10.31 -20.90
N ALA A 13 -32.30 10.69 -19.73
CA ALA A 13 -31.63 11.62 -18.84
C ALA A 13 -30.49 10.87 -18.14
N ALA A 14 -29.28 11.30 -18.43
CA ALA A 14 -28.04 10.74 -17.94
C ALA A 14 -27.97 10.80 -16.41
N VAL A 15 -28.04 9.64 -15.76
CA VAL A 15 -27.48 9.45 -14.42
C VAL A 15 -26.07 8.91 -14.63
N MET A 16 -25.09 9.80 -14.78
CA MET A 16 -23.69 9.44 -14.58
C MET A 16 -23.50 9.16 -13.08
N LEU A 17 -23.75 7.92 -12.69
CA LEU A 17 -23.19 7.36 -11.47
C LEU A 17 -21.68 7.28 -11.68
N PHE A 18 -20.96 8.28 -11.16
CA PHE A 18 -19.53 8.22 -10.96
C PHE A 18 -19.22 7.03 -10.04
N TYR A 19 -18.90 5.88 -10.65
CA TYR A 19 -18.22 4.80 -9.96
C TYR A 19 -16.81 5.28 -9.61
N ALA A 20 -16.65 5.86 -8.43
CA ALA A 20 -15.33 5.97 -7.82
C ALA A 20 -14.92 4.54 -7.40
N PRO A 21 -13.83 3.96 -7.94
CA PRO A 21 -13.27 2.76 -7.35
C PRO A 21 -12.82 3.13 -5.93
N LEU A 22 -13.32 2.40 -4.92
CA LEU A 22 -12.75 2.44 -3.57
C LEU A 22 -11.29 1.99 -3.69
N ALA A 23 -10.39 2.98 -3.79
CA ALA A 23 -8.97 2.75 -3.64
C ALA A 23 -8.73 2.31 -2.18
N ILE A 24 -8.13 1.15 -2.03
CA ILE A 24 -7.60 0.66 -0.76
C ILE A 24 -6.59 1.70 -0.29
N ALA A 25 -6.86 2.37 0.83
CA ALA A 25 -5.93 3.28 1.44
C ALA A 25 -4.80 2.48 2.11
N GLN A 26 -3.75 2.16 1.34
CA GLN A 26 -2.41 2.32 1.90
C GLN A 26 -2.30 3.78 2.37
N ILE A 27 -1.55 4.05 3.43
CA ILE A 27 -1.24 5.44 3.81
C ILE A 27 -0.30 5.98 2.72
N ASP A 28 -0.89 6.32 1.58
CA ASP A 28 -0.19 6.95 0.49
C ASP A 28 -0.04 8.40 0.93
N ASN A 29 1.20 8.81 1.17
CA ASN A 29 1.51 10.23 1.16
C ASN A 29 0.92 10.78 -0.15
N PRO A 30 0.08 11.83 -0.10
CA PRO A 30 -0.48 12.41 -1.31
C PRO A 30 0.63 12.65 -2.33
N SER A 31 0.36 12.30 -3.58
CA SER A 31 1.31 12.45 -4.68
C SER A 31 0.55 12.83 -5.94
N LEU A 32 1.21 13.52 -6.87
CA LEU A 32 0.63 13.80 -8.19
C LEU A 32 0.26 12.49 -8.91
N PRO A 33 -0.74 12.49 -9.81
CA PRO A 33 -1.13 11.27 -10.50
C PRO A 33 0.01 10.71 -11.34
N PHE A 34 0.07 9.38 -11.43
CA PHE A 34 0.94 8.69 -12.38
C PHE A 34 0.33 8.73 -13.79
N ASP A 35 1.18 8.76 -14.80
CA ASP A 35 0.79 8.35 -16.15
C ASP A 35 0.49 6.85 -16.18
N THR A 36 -0.29 6.42 -17.16
CA THR A 36 -0.68 5.01 -17.32
C THR A 36 -0.28 4.48 -18.69
N LEU A 37 0.45 3.36 -18.70
CA LEU A 37 0.67 2.58 -19.90
C LEU A 37 -0.61 1.77 -20.19
N LYS A 38 -1.42 2.24 -21.13
CA LYS A 38 -2.72 1.61 -21.45
C LYS A 38 -2.53 0.18 -21.96
N LEU A 39 -3.28 -0.76 -21.37
CA LEU A 39 -3.27 -2.19 -21.71
C LEU A 39 -4.60 -2.64 -22.35
N ASP A 40 -5.27 -1.74 -23.07
CA ASP A 40 -6.47 -2.08 -23.86
C ASP A 40 -6.10 -2.86 -25.14
N ASN A 41 -4.88 -2.66 -25.65
CA ASN A 41 -4.28 -3.34 -26.79
C ASN A 41 -2.73 -3.31 -26.67
N LEU A 42 -2.02 -3.77 -27.69
CA LEU A 42 -0.54 -3.81 -27.71
C LEU A 42 0.12 -2.59 -28.38
N ASP A 43 -0.65 -1.54 -28.71
CA ASP A 43 -0.16 -0.40 -29.49
C ASP A 43 0.89 0.43 -28.75
N GLN A 44 0.96 0.32 -27.42
CA GLN A 44 1.98 0.98 -26.60
C GLN A 44 3.33 0.28 -26.64
N PHE A 45 3.46 -0.83 -27.37
CA PHE A 45 4.66 -1.65 -27.42
C PHE A 45 5.26 -1.73 -28.83
N ARG A 46 6.57 -1.93 -28.90
CA ARG A 46 7.34 -2.05 -30.15
C ARG A 46 7.32 -3.51 -30.60
N ASN A 47 6.93 -3.77 -31.86
CA ASN A 47 7.00 -5.09 -32.51
C ASN A 47 6.43 -6.24 -31.67
N ALA A 48 5.28 -6.03 -31.02
CA ALA A 48 4.66 -7.03 -30.15
C ALA A 48 4.26 -8.29 -30.93
N ASP A 49 4.73 -9.46 -30.49
CA ASP A 49 4.33 -10.75 -31.06
C ASP A 49 2.97 -11.16 -30.47
N THR A 50 1.90 -11.01 -31.25
CA THR A 50 0.52 -11.35 -30.88
C THR A 50 0.28 -12.84 -30.67
N GLY A 51 1.25 -13.69 -31.04
CA GLY A 51 1.26 -15.09 -30.68
C GLY A 51 1.68 -15.34 -29.23
N ILE A 52 2.46 -14.43 -28.65
CA ILE A 52 3.03 -14.53 -27.30
C ILE A 52 2.29 -13.61 -26.32
N TRP A 53 2.04 -12.37 -26.73
CA TRP A 53 1.44 -11.35 -25.89
C TRP A 53 0.00 -11.14 -26.30
N HIS A 54 -0.89 -11.20 -25.32
CA HIS A 54 -2.34 -11.11 -25.51
C HIS A 54 -2.91 -10.09 -24.53
N ILE A 55 -4.11 -9.59 -24.84
CA ILE A 55 -4.92 -8.88 -23.86
C ILE A 55 -5.96 -9.83 -23.26
N ALA A 56 -6.17 -9.70 -21.96
CA ALA A 56 -7.16 -10.40 -21.17
C ALA A 56 -8.01 -9.38 -20.39
N GLY A 57 -9.23 -9.76 -20.01
CA GLY A 57 -10.06 -8.98 -19.07
C GLY A 57 -10.01 -9.53 -17.65
N THR A 58 -9.89 -10.85 -17.52
CA THR A 58 -9.69 -11.56 -16.26
C THR A 58 -8.69 -12.69 -16.48
N VAL A 59 -8.00 -13.07 -15.40
CA VAL A 59 -7.10 -14.22 -15.38
C VAL A 59 -7.32 -15.04 -14.11
N SER A 60 -7.09 -16.34 -14.20
CA SER A 60 -7.14 -17.26 -13.06
C SER A 60 -6.05 -18.32 -13.19
N ALA A 61 -5.35 -18.60 -12.11
CA ALA A 61 -4.33 -19.62 -12.02
C ALA A 61 -4.69 -20.65 -10.97
N ASP A 62 -4.48 -21.93 -11.27
CA ASP A 62 -4.38 -22.96 -10.26
C ASP A 62 -2.98 -22.93 -9.64
N ARG A 63 -2.87 -22.46 -8.40
CA ARG A 63 -1.58 -22.35 -7.70
C ARG A 63 -0.88 -23.68 -7.45
N LYS A 64 -1.58 -24.82 -7.60
CA LYS A 64 -1.01 -26.17 -7.39
C LYS A 64 -0.48 -26.77 -8.69
N GLN A 65 -0.94 -26.29 -9.85
CA GLN A 65 -0.55 -26.80 -11.17
C GLN A 65 0.46 -25.89 -11.88
N ILE A 66 1.61 -26.46 -12.28
CA ILE A 66 2.67 -25.74 -12.99
C ILE A 66 2.13 -25.16 -14.31
N GLY A 67 2.37 -23.86 -14.52
CA GLY A 67 2.01 -23.18 -15.77
C GLY A 67 0.50 -23.01 -16.01
N ASN A 68 -0.36 -23.35 -15.05
CA ASN A 68 -1.78 -23.15 -15.19
C ASN A 68 -2.11 -21.65 -15.08
N LEU A 69 -2.46 -21.05 -16.21
CA LEU A 69 -3.06 -19.72 -16.28
C LEU A 69 -4.11 -19.72 -17.37
N THR A 70 -5.31 -19.28 -17.02
CA THR A 70 -6.44 -19.12 -17.92
C THR A 70 -6.78 -17.65 -18.04
N LYS A 71 -7.31 -17.25 -19.20
CA LYS A 71 -7.81 -15.90 -19.45
C LYS A 71 -9.26 -15.95 -19.92
N ASP A 72 -10.02 -14.92 -19.57
CA ASP A 72 -11.33 -14.65 -20.14
C ASP A 72 -11.45 -13.15 -20.46
N LYS A 73 -12.28 -12.81 -21.45
CA LYS A 73 -12.48 -11.45 -21.99
C LYS A 73 -11.18 -10.80 -22.49
N GLU A 74 -11.27 -9.62 -23.11
CA GLU A 74 -10.11 -8.92 -23.67
C GLU A 74 -10.11 -7.43 -23.33
N LYS A 75 -9.65 -7.05 -22.12
CA LYS A 75 -9.40 -5.65 -21.77
C LYS A 75 -8.57 -5.45 -20.50
N GLY A 76 -7.43 -4.76 -20.58
CA GLY A 76 -6.77 -4.14 -19.42
C GLY A 76 -5.78 -5.02 -18.66
N ILE A 77 -5.63 -6.29 -19.03
CA ILE A 77 -4.59 -7.19 -18.50
C ILE A 77 -3.71 -7.66 -19.65
N LEU A 78 -2.40 -7.46 -19.51
CA LEU A 78 -1.41 -8.05 -20.40
C LEU A 78 -1.18 -9.51 -19.98
N TYR A 79 -1.43 -10.44 -20.90
CA TYR A 79 -1.30 -11.88 -20.68
C TYR A 79 -0.14 -12.43 -21.52
N TYR A 80 0.83 -13.05 -20.86
CA TYR A 80 1.97 -13.69 -21.50
C TYR A 80 1.70 -15.18 -21.71
N LYS A 81 1.64 -15.62 -22.97
CA LYS A 81 1.54 -17.00 -23.42
C LYS A 81 2.83 -17.42 -24.10
N PRO A 82 3.76 -18.09 -23.42
CA PRO A 82 5.07 -18.38 -23.97
C PRO A 82 4.98 -19.30 -25.21
N LYS A 83 5.86 -19.03 -26.16
CA LYS A 83 6.28 -19.94 -27.24
C LYS A 83 7.79 -20.18 -27.14
N LYS A 84 8.28 -21.23 -27.81
CA LYS A 84 9.73 -21.47 -27.93
C LYS A 84 10.43 -20.20 -28.47
N LYS A 85 11.45 -19.72 -27.74
CA LYS A 85 12.17 -18.45 -28.03
C LYS A 85 11.29 -17.19 -27.98
N SER A 86 10.50 -17.04 -26.91
CA SER A 86 9.66 -15.86 -26.72
C SER A 86 10.47 -14.56 -26.69
N LYS A 87 10.02 -13.55 -27.43
CA LYS A 87 10.66 -12.22 -27.47
C LYS A 87 10.14 -11.33 -26.32
N PRO A 88 10.99 -10.43 -25.79
CA PRO A 88 10.55 -9.38 -24.85
C PRO A 88 9.42 -8.52 -25.42
N LEU A 89 8.54 -8.02 -24.55
CA LEU A 89 7.61 -6.94 -24.90
C LEU A 89 8.18 -5.61 -24.43
N THR A 90 8.48 -4.72 -25.36
CA THR A 90 9.21 -3.47 -25.10
C THR A 90 8.32 -2.25 -25.31
N SER A 91 8.31 -1.31 -24.37
CA SER A 91 7.52 -0.09 -24.43
C SER A 91 7.93 0.82 -25.59
N LYS A 92 6.97 1.57 -26.15
CA LYS A 92 7.24 2.74 -27.00
C LYS A 92 7.75 3.92 -26.17
N ALA A 93 7.12 4.14 -25.01
CA ALA A 93 7.52 5.15 -24.03
C ALA A 93 8.97 4.96 -23.58
N GLU A 94 9.62 6.09 -23.32
CA GLU A 94 11.02 6.18 -22.90
C GLU A 94 11.09 6.69 -21.46
N PHE A 95 11.94 6.07 -20.66
CA PHE A 95 12.07 6.29 -19.23
C PHE A 95 13.45 6.89 -18.93
N GLY A 96 13.47 8.04 -18.25
CA GLY A 96 14.66 8.62 -17.63
C GLY A 96 14.79 8.14 -16.18
N ASP A 97 15.02 9.07 -15.27
CA ASP A 97 14.69 8.87 -13.86
C ASP A 97 13.18 8.62 -13.78
N ALA A 98 12.75 7.58 -13.07
CA ALA A 98 11.35 7.18 -13.10
C ALA A 98 10.91 6.44 -11.84
N ASP A 99 9.67 6.73 -11.44
CA ASP A 99 8.90 5.87 -10.54
C ASP A 99 7.97 5.01 -11.40
N ILE A 100 7.98 3.70 -11.20
CA ILE A 100 7.15 2.75 -11.94
C ILE A 100 6.43 1.85 -10.95
N GLU A 101 5.14 1.67 -11.18
CA GLU A 101 4.29 0.76 -10.43
C GLU A 101 3.58 -0.19 -11.38
N LEU A 102 3.45 -1.46 -10.99
CA LEU A 102 2.64 -2.43 -11.73
C LEU A 102 2.12 -3.52 -10.81
N ASP A 103 0.97 -4.08 -11.18
CA ASP A 103 0.46 -5.32 -10.59
C ASP A 103 0.84 -6.49 -11.51
N PHE A 104 1.26 -7.62 -10.95
CA PHE A 104 1.54 -8.85 -11.71
C PHE A 104 1.00 -10.10 -11.01
N LEU A 105 0.80 -11.17 -11.77
CA LEU A 105 0.32 -12.47 -11.29
C LEU A 105 1.11 -13.56 -12.00
N LEU A 106 1.77 -14.42 -11.23
CA LEU A 106 2.55 -15.56 -11.72
C LEU A 106 1.73 -16.84 -11.64
N SER A 107 1.72 -17.67 -12.69
CA SER A 107 1.37 -19.08 -12.52
C SER A 107 2.49 -19.81 -11.78
N LYS A 108 2.19 -20.99 -11.23
CA LYS A 108 3.20 -21.79 -10.51
C LYS A 108 4.38 -22.12 -11.44
N GLY A 109 5.60 -21.81 -10.97
CA GLY A 109 6.88 -21.93 -11.66
C GLY A 109 7.23 -20.78 -12.62
N ALA A 110 6.30 -19.85 -12.87
CA ALA A 110 6.56 -18.75 -13.79
C ALA A 110 7.54 -17.72 -13.20
N SER A 111 8.28 -17.04 -14.08
CA SER A 111 9.11 -15.90 -13.71
C SER A 111 8.82 -14.69 -14.59
N LEU A 112 8.83 -13.53 -13.95
CA LEU A 112 8.74 -12.23 -14.59
C LEU A 112 10.08 -11.53 -14.43
N ARG A 113 10.65 -11.08 -15.55
CA ARG A 113 11.75 -10.12 -15.55
C ARG A 113 11.26 -8.78 -16.07
N VAL A 114 11.52 -7.73 -15.29
CA VAL A 114 11.30 -6.33 -15.69
C VAL A 114 12.64 -5.72 -16.05
N LEU A 115 12.78 -5.25 -17.29
CA LEU A 115 14.02 -4.73 -17.85
C LEU A 115 13.89 -3.22 -18.08
N LEU A 116 14.80 -2.45 -17.49
CA LEU A 116 14.97 -1.02 -17.74
C LEU A 116 16.22 -0.80 -18.60
N HIS A 117 16.06 0.03 -19.63
CA HIS A 117 17.14 0.44 -20.55
C HIS A 117 17.85 -0.73 -21.24
N GLY A 118 17.16 -1.88 -21.32
CA GLY A 118 17.66 -3.13 -21.91
C GLY A 118 18.73 -3.86 -21.11
N ARG A 119 19.15 -3.35 -19.94
CA ARG A 119 20.27 -3.94 -19.16
C ARG A 119 20.05 -4.06 -17.65
N TYR A 120 19.14 -3.28 -17.07
CA TYR A 120 18.83 -3.34 -15.64
C TYR A 120 17.65 -4.26 -15.40
N VAL A 121 17.88 -5.36 -14.69
CA VAL A 121 16.91 -6.45 -14.59
C VAL A 121 16.44 -6.63 -13.15
N ILE A 122 15.12 -6.61 -12.96
CA ILE A 122 14.48 -7.14 -11.76
C ILE A 122 13.96 -8.52 -12.10
N SER A 123 14.42 -9.56 -11.39
CA SER A 123 14.00 -10.95 -11.63
C SER A 123 13.11 -11.44 -10.49
N ILE A 124 11.86 -11.73 -10.82
CA ILE A 124 10.83 -12.17 -9.89
C ILE A 124 10.42 -13.59 -10.26
N THR A 125 10.49 -14.48 -9.29
CA THR A 125 10.05 -15.88 -9.35
C THR A 125 8.90 -16.09 -8.39
N ASP A 126 8.22 -17.22 -8.46
CA ASP A 126 7.19 -17.61 -7.49
C ASP A 126 7.79 -18.21 -6.20
N ASP A 127 8.96 -17.75 -5.78
CA ASP A 127 9.66 -18.15 -4.55
C ASP A 127 9.04 -17.46 -3.31
N TRP A 128 7.74 -17.62 -3.11
CA TRP A 128 7.02 -17.18 -1.91
C TRP A 128 7.42 -18.02 -0.69
N MET A 129 7.12 -17.53 0.52
CA MET A 129 7.59 -18.13 1.78
C MET A 129 9.11 -18.22 1.94
N LYS A 130 9.92 -17.59 1.07
CA LYS A 130 11.38 -17.55 1.20
C LYS A 130 11.83 -16.29 1.94
N LYS A 131 12.85 -16.41 2.78
CA LYS A 131 13.39 -15.28 3.55
C LYS A 131 13.92 -14.17 2.64
N GLU A 132 14.42 -14.54 1.47
CA GLU A 132 14.98 -13.64 0.46
C GLU A 132 13.90 -12.86 -0.29
N ASN A 133 12.63 -13.28 -0.22
CA ASN A 133 11.48 -12.63 -0.85
C ASN A 133 10.37 -12.38 0.18
N PRO A 134 10.60 -11.54 1.21
CA PRO A 134 9.66 -11.33 2.32
C PRO A 134 8.33 -10.70 1.90
N GLY A 135 8.27 -10.15 0.68
CA GLY A 135 7.07 -9.59 0.08
C GLY A 135 6.29 -10.53 -0.84
N ALA A 136 6.84 -11.68 -1.24
CA ALA A 136 6.22 -12.53 -2.25
C ALA A 136 4.95 -13.24 -1.75
N LYS A 137 3.94 -13.27 -2.60
CA LYS A 137 2.66 -13.95 -2.39
C LYS A 137 2.60 -15.29 -3.12
N ALA A 138 1.68 -16.16 -2.72
CA ALA A 138 1.42 -17.42 -3.39
C ALA A 138 1.13 -17.25 -4.91
N PRO A 139 1.48 -18.23 -5.76
CA PRO A 139 1.13 -18.21 -7.17
C PRO A 139 -0.37 -17.99 -7.40
N GLY A 140 -0.71 -17.27 -8.47
CA GLY A 140 -2.08 -16.93 -8.82
C GLY A 140 -2.67 -15.74 -8.06
N LEU A 141 -1.97 -15.16 -7.09
CA LEU A 141 -2.38 -13.93 -6.43
C LEU A 141 -1.78 -12.70 -7.12
N TRP A 142 -2.51 -11.58 -7.08
CA TRP A 142 -1.98 -10.31 -7.56
C TRP A 142 -0.96 -9.75 -6.56
N GLN A 143 0.20 -9.39 -7.13
CA GLN A 143 1.33 -8.78 -6.44
C GLN A 143 1.57 -7.39 -6.99
N HIS A 144 2.02 -6.47 -6.14
CA HIS A 144 2.33 -5.10 -6.50
C HIS A 144 3.84 -4.87 -6.46
N LEU A 145 4.38 -4.27 -7.51
CA LEU A 145 5.80 -3.93 -7.64
C LEU A 145 5.93 -2.41 -7.76
N THR A 146 6.74 -1.82 -6.88
CA THR A 146 7.16 -0.42 -6.95
C THR A 146 8.65 -0.36 -7.29
N ILE A 147 9.01 0.48 -8.25
CA ILE A 147 10.37 0.65 -8.74
C ILE A 147 10.69 2.14 -8.74
N HIS A 148 11.77 2.52 -8.05
CA HIS A 148 12.41 3.82 -8.18
C HIS A 148 13.71 3.62 -8.96
N PHE A 149 13.75 4.12 -10.19
CA PHE A 149 14.87 3.93 -11.10
C PHE A 149 15.54 5.26 -11.40
N ARG A 150 16.87 5.27 -11.35
CA ARG A 150 17.71 6.41 -11.68
C ARG A 150 18.48 6.10 -12.95
N ALA A 151 18.34 6.95 -13.96
CA ALA A 151 19.03 6.85 -15.23
C ALA A 151 20.52 7.22 -15.08
N ALA A 152 21.34 6.76 -16.03
CA ALA A 152 22.76 7.10 -16.06
C ALA A 152 22.94 8.56 -16.47
N VAL A 153 23.93 9.23 -15.87
CA VAL A 153 24.31 10.59 -16.27
C VAL A 153 25.42 10.50 -17.29
N LEU A 154 25.19 11.06 -18.48
CA LEU A 154 26.16 11.06 -19.57
C LEU A 154 26.91 12.39 -19.64
N ASP A 155 28.21 12.35 -19.92
CA ASP A 155 28.97 13.55 -20.29
C ASP A 155 28.65 14.00 -21.72
N LYS A 156 29.27 15.11 -22.14
CA LYS A 156 29.14 15.67 -23.50
C LYS A 156 29.55 14.70 -24.63
N ASN A 157 30.36 13.69 -24.32
CA ASN A 157 30.82 12.66 -25.27
C ASN A 157 29.95 11.39 -25.23
N GLY A 158 28.94 11.35 -24.34
CA GLY A 158 28.07 10.20 -24.14
C GLY A 158 28.64 9.13 -23.22
N LYS A 159 29.72 9.41 -22.47
CA LYS A 159 30.29 8.50 -21.47
C LYS A 159 29.52 8.65 -20.15
N GLU A 160 29.21 7.53 -19.51
CA GLU A 160 28.59 7.52 -18.18
C GLU A 160 29.56 8.12 -17.14
N THR A 161 29.09 9.16 -16.47
CA THR A 161 29.71 9.82 -15.31
C THR A 161 29.11 9.34 -14.00
N GLN A 162 27.86 8.87 -14.05
CA GLN A 162 27.18 8.21 -12.94
C GLN A 162 26.34 7.07 -13.52
N SER A 163 26.52 5.86 -12.99
CA SER A 163 25.79 4.68 -13.43
C SER A 163 24.30 4.77 -13.08
N ALA A 164 23.45 4.27 -13.97
CA ALA A 164 22.04 4.02 -13.65
C ALA A 164 21.91 2.89 -12.62
N GLY A 165 20.78 2.85 -11.91
CA GLY A 165 20.49 1.83 -10.92
C GLY A 165 19.06 1.92 -10.39
N PHE A 166 18.70 0.94 -9.57
CA PHE A 166 17.46 0.97 -8.81
C PHE A 166 17.74 1.62 -7.46
N ASP A 167 17.19 2.81 -7.21
CA ASP A 167 17.34 3.45 -5.90
C ASP A 167 16.47 2.73 -4.86
N LYS A 168 15.37 2.10 -5.29
CA LYS A 168 14.50 1.29 -4.44
C LYS A 168 13.60 0.35 -5.24
N ILE A 169 13.39 -0.86 -4.74
CA ILE A 169 12.42 -1.83 -5.27
C ILE A 169 11.60 -2.39 -4.11
N LEU A 170 10.28 -2.29 -4.21
CA LEU A 170 9.35 -2.88 -3.24
C LEU A 170 8.48 -3.93 -3.91
N LEU A 171 8.43 -5.13 -3.32
CA LEU A 171 7.45 -6.16 -3.63
C LEU A 171 6.41 -6.21 -2.51
N ASN A 172 5.16 -5.88 -2.82
CA ASN A 172 4.06 -5.77 -1.85
C ASN A 172 4.45 -4.93 -0.61
N GLY A 173 5.18 -3.84 -0.83
CA GLY A 173 5.64 -2.91 0.20
C GLY A 173 6.90 -3.32 0.95
N GLN A 174 7.47 -4.50 0.69
CA GLN A 174 8.72 -4.98 1.30
C GLN A 174 9.91 -4.80 0.37
N GLU A 175 11.07 -4.44 0.90
CA GLU A 175 12.29 -4.32 0.10
C GLU A 175 12.63 -5.65 -0.59
N PHE A 176 12.90 -5.56 -1.89
CA PHE A 176 13.17 -6.72 -2.73
C PHE A 176 14.67 -6.86 -2.99
N ALA A 177 15.29 -7.92 -2.47
CA ALA A 177 16.74 -8.08 -2.38
C ALA A 177 17.44 -8.54 -3.68
N LYS A 178 16.72 -8.81 -4.78
CA LYS A 178 17.30 -9.41 -6.01
C LYS A 178 17.61 -8.40 -7.13
N SER A 179 17.83 -7.10 -6.85
CA SER A 179 18.43 -6.22 -7.86
C SER A 179 19.86 -6.67 -8.13
N THR A 180 20.21 -6.89 -9.40
CA THR A 180 21.61 -7.02 -9.80
C THR A 180 22.28 -5.65 -9.69
N GLU A 181 22.53 -5.19 -8.47
CA GLU A 181 23.12 -3.88 -8.22
C GLU A 181 24.57 -3.76 -8.68
N ASN A 182 25.29 -4.86 -8.95
CA ASN A 182 26.74 -4.78 -9.19
C ASN A 182 27.29 -5.83 -10.17
N GLN A 183 26.55 -6.19 -11.23
CA GLN A 183 27.18 -6.89 -12.35
C GLN A 183 27.64 -5.84 -13.37
N PRO A 184 28.96 -5.63 -13.57
CA PRO A 184 29.44 -4.84 -14.69
C PRO A 184 29.08 -5.61 -15.96
N ILE A 185 27.96 -5.27 -16.58
CA ILE A 185 27.70 -5.71 -17.95
C ILE A 185 28.70 -4.93 -18.79
N ASN A 186 29.83 -5.58 -19.06
CA ASN A 186 30.91 -5.10 -19.92
C ASN A 186 30.31 -4.73 -21.27
N THR A 187 29.93 -3.47 -21.42
CA THR A 187 29.43 -2.93 -22.67
C THR A 187 30.04 -1.55 -22.82
N GLN A 188 31.03 -1.48 -23.70
CA GLN A 188 31.42 -0.25 -24.41
C GLN A 188 30.25 0.33 -25.24
N GLN A 189 29.01 -0.04 -24.93
CA GLN A 189 27.85 0.18 -25.76
C GLN A 189 27.05 1.33 -25.17
N LYS A 190 27.10 2.44 -25.91
CA LYS A 190 26.27 3.62 -25.78
C LYS A 190 24.79 3.20 -25.79
N SER A 191 24.21 2.89 -24.63
CA SER A 191 22.79 2.51 -24.58
C SER A 191 21.96 3.79 -24.52
N THR A 192 21.51 4.26 -25.68
CA THR A 192 20.40 5.22 -25.79
C THR A 192 19.05 4.56 -25.53
N ASN A 193 19.02 3.25 -25.22
CA ASN A 193 17.79 2.53 -24.95
C ASN A 193 17.20 3.01 -23.63
N ARG A 194 16.01 3.64 -23.71
CA ARG A 194 15.24 4.11 -22.56
C ARG A 194 13.96 3.31 -22.34
N SER A 195 13.82 2.12 -22.90
CA SER A 195 12.57 1.35 -22.80
C SER A 195 12.40 0.65 -21.45
N LEU A 196 11.15 0.42 -21.08
CA LEU A 196 10.70 -0.62 -20.15
C LEU A 196 10.36 -1.88 -20.96
N ALA A 197 10.81 -3.06 -20.53
CA ALA A 197 10.45 -4.31 -21.18
C ALA A 197 10.10 -5.43 -20.19
N PHE A 198 9.21 -6.32 -20.62
CA PHE A 198 8.79 -7.50 -19.86
C PHE A 198 9.28 -8.78 -20.55
N VAL A 199 9.82 -9.70 -19.76
CA VAL A 199 10.33 -10.99 -20.25
C VAL A 199 9.90 -12.11 -19.31
N GLY A 200 9.35 -13.18 -19.89
CA GLY A 200 9.01 -14.41 -19.17
C GLY A 200 10.01 -15.53 -19.35
N ASN A 201 9.86 -16.57 -18.53
CA ASN A 201 10.34 -17.91 -18.86
C ASN A 201 9.32 -18.63 -19.78
N ASP A 202 9.36 -19.96 -19.82
CA ASP A 202 8.47 -20.79 -20.64
C ASP A 202 7.10 -21.05 -19.96
N LEU A 203 6.74 -20.28 -18.93
CA LEU A 203 5.46 -20.40 -18.21
C LEU A 203 4.69 -19.07 -18.21
N PRO A 204 3.33 -19.11 -18.22
CA PRO A 204 2.51 -17.92 -18.38
C PRO A 204 2.41 -17.07 -17.11
N PHE A 205 2.24 -15.76 -17.29
CA PHE A 205 1.96 -14.79 -16.23
C PHE A 205 1.08 -13.65 -16.79
N ALA A 206 0.61 -12.77 -15.91
CA ALA A 206 -0.15 -11.58 -16.26
C ALA A 206 0.38 -10.31 -15.60
N ILE A 207 0.18 -9.15 -16.24
CA ILE A 207 0.52 -7.82 -15.74
C ILE A 207 -0.69 -6.89 -15.93
N ARG A 208 -0.96 -6.00 -14.98
CA ARG A 208 -1.96 -4.94 -15.09
C ARG A 208 -1.51 -3.67 -14.38
N LYS A 209 -2.26 -2.58 -14.57
CA LYS A 209 -2.05 -1.29 -13.89
C LYS A 209 -0.61 -0.79 -13.95
N VAL A 210 0.01 -0.86 -15.13
CA VAL A 210 1.37 -0.31 -15.33
C VAL A 210 1.26 1.22 -15.34
N ARG A 211 1.80 1.85 -14.30
CA ARG A 211 1.79 3.29 -14.06
C ARG A 211 3.20 3.80 -13.91
N TYR A 212 3.45 5.04 -14.31
CA TYR A 212 4.79 5.62 -14.20
C TYR A 212 4.78 7.13 -14.04
N LYS A 213 5.89 7.65 -13.52
CA LYS A 213 6.30 9.05 -13.60
C LYS A 213 7.69 9.10 -14.16
N ILE A 214 7.95 10.06 -15.03
CA ILE A 214 9.28 10.30 -15.60
C ILE A 214 9.73 11.69 -15.18
N TYR A 215 10.95 11.77 -14.70
CA TYR A 215 11.54 12.96 -14.12
C TYR A 215 12.61 13.57 -15.00
N THR A 216 12.75 14.88 -14.88
CA THR A 216 13.82 15.68 -15.48
C THR A 216 14.69 16.27 -14.38
N LYS A 217 15.76 16.98 -14.77
CA LYS A 217 16.65 17.68 -13.82
C LYS A 217 16.17 19.08 -13.44
N ASP A 218 15.09 19.56 -14.06
CA ASP A 218 14.55 20.88 -13.76
C ASP A 218 13.83 20.86 -12.41
N SER A 219 13.93 21.98 -11.68
CA SER A 219 13.39 22.14 -10.33
C SER A 219 12.96 23.59 -10.13
N ILE A 220 12.10 23.81 -9.13
CA ILE A 220 11.77 25.16 -8.67
C ILE A 220 13.04 25.81 -8.13
N ARG A 221 13.37 27.00 -8.62
CA ARG A 221 14.48 27.81 -8.13
C ARG A 221 13.96 28.97 -7.31
N ILE A 222 14.51 29.15 -6.11
CA ILE A 222 14.18 30.28 -5.24
C ILE A 222 15.20 31.40 -5.49
N SER A 223 14.73 32.65 -5.57
CA SER A 223 15.58 33.82 -5.77
C SER A 223 15.02 35.06 -5.08
N ALA A 224 15.88 36.07 -4.89
CA ALA A 224 15.53 37.36 -4.32
C ALA A 224 14.85 37.28 -2.93
N THR A 225 15.24 36.30 -2.11
CA THR A 225 14.61 36.07 -0.80
C THR A 225 15.04 37.12 0.20
N ARG A 226 14.08 37.88 0.70
CA ARG A 226 14.21 38.79 1.84
C ARG A 226 13.57 38.15 3.06
N PHE A 227 14.09 38.46 4.23
CA PHE A 227 13.49 38.02 5.48
C PHE A 227 13.25 39.16 6.45
N LYS A 228 12.27 38.97 7.34
CA LYS A 228 11.96 39.82 8.48
C LYS A 228 11.77 38.94 9.71
N VAL A 229 12.33 39.35 10.85
CA VAL A 229 12.15 38.70 12.15
C VAL A 229 11.45 39.67 13.09
N TYR A 230 10.32 39.25 13.65
CA TYR A 230 9.55 40.00 14.63
C TYR A 230 9.66 39.34 16.00
N GLN A 231 9.62 40.16 17.05
CA GLN A 231 9.67 39.68 18.41
C GLN A 231 8.40 38.91 18.78
N GLY A 232 8.57 37.78 19.48
CA GLY A 232 7.47 36.95 19.97
C GLY A 232 6.86 36.04 18.90
N LEU A 233 5.91 35.21 19.35
CA LEU A 233 5.13 34.31 18.50
C LEU A 233 3.73 34.88 18.30
N HIS A 234 3.30 35.00 17.06
CA HIS A 234 2.01 35.59 16.71
C HIS A 234 1.08 34.52 16.12
N LYS A 235 -0.16 34.46 16.62
CA LYS A 235 -1.13 33.44 16.20
C LYS A 235 -1.81 33.74 14.85
N ASN A 236 -1.74 34.99 14.39
CA ASN A 236 -2.30 35.45 13.12
C ASN A 236 -1.23 36.28 12.39
N PRO A 237 -0.89 35.98 11.11
CA PRO A 237 0.05 36.77 10.32
C PRO A 237 -0.35 38.25 10.14
N ASP A 238 -1.63 38.60 10.24
CA ASP A 238 -2.11 39.98 10.08
C ASP A 238 -1.60 40.91 11.18
N THR A 239 -1.27 40.38 12.37
CA THR A 239 -0.73 41.21 13.48
C THR A 239 0.64 41.81 13.14
N LEU A 240 1.33 41.25 12.15
CA LEU A 240 2.66 41.72 11.74
C LEU A 240 2.60 43.04 10.97
N ALA A 241 1.45 43.41 10.42
CA ALA A 241 1.28 44.65 9.66
C ALA A 241 1.51 45.91 10.52
N THR A 242 1.26 45.82 11.83
CA THR A 242 1.42 46.94 12.78
C THR A 242 2.72 46.89 13.58
N LEU A 243 3.59 45.92 13.31
CA LEU A 243 4.82 45.70 14.08
C LEU A 243 6.04 46.10 13.26
N HIS A 244 7.07 46.56 13.96
CA HIS A 244 8.39 46.77 13.37
C HIS A 244 9.23 45.50 13.45
N PRO A 245 9.87 45.06 12.36
CA PRO A 245 10.79 43.93 12.41
C PRO A 245 12.03 44.31 13.21
N ARG A 246 12.48 43.41 14.09
CA ARG A 246 13.73 43.57 14.85
C ARG A 246 14.96 43.32 13.97
N ARG A 247 14.84 42.42 13.00
CA ARG A 247 15.90 42.07 12.04
C ARG A 247 15.32 41.94 10.65
N THR A 248 16.03 42.44 9.65
CA THR A 248 15.70 42.26 8.24
C THR A 248 16.97 41.93 7.47
N GLY A 249 16.86 41.22 6.36
CA GLY A 249 18.00 40.94 5.51
C GLY A 249 17.62 40.21 4.23
N VAL A 250 18.65 39.71 3.54
CA VAL A 250 18.53 38.84 2.37
C VAL A 250 19.11 37.47 2.70
N THR A 251 18.60 36.44 2.03
CA THR A 251 19.11 35.08 2.12
C THR A 251 18.95 34.39 0.77
N ASP A 252 19.72 33.35 0.54
CA ASP A 252 19.63 32.44 -0.60
C ASP A 252 19.05 31.07 -0.19
N THR A 253 18.67 30.90 1.08
CA THR A 253 18.13 29.64 1.61
C THR A 253 16.77 29.83 2.28
N LEU A 254 15.98 28.76 2.28
CA LEU A 254 14.78 28.68 3.12
C LEU A 254 15.09 27.77 4.31
N SER A 255 15.16 28.37 5.50
CA SER A 255 15.47 27.64 6.73
C SER A 255 14.93 28.36 7.96
N HIS A 256 14.53 27.60 8.99
CA HIS A 256 14.18 28.20 10.29
C HIS A 256 15.36 28.94 10.94
N PHE A 257 16.61 28.58 10.60
CA PHE A 257 17.82 29.23 11.10
C PHE A 257 17.97 30.70 10.65
N VAL A 258 17.23 31.12 9.62
CA VAL A 258 17.18 32.54 9.21
C VAL A 258 16.47 33.40 10.27
N GLY A 259 15.53 32.81 11.01
CA GLY A 259 14.83 33.44 12.13
C GLY A 259 15.56 33.24 13.46
N ASP A 260 14.92 33.69 14.54
CA ASP A 260 15.36 33.40 15.91
C ASP A 260 14.38 32.43 16.57
N ARG A 261 14.83 31.64 17.54
CA ARG A 261 13.94 30.81 18.35
C ARG A 261 12.93 31.69 19.10
N LYS A 262 11.68 31.24 19.19
CA LYS A 262 10.55 31.98 19.80
C LYS A 262 10.30 33.36 19.17
N SER A 263 10.53 33.48 17.86
CA SER A 263 10.25 34.68 17.07
C SER A 263 9.36 34.35 15.86
N GLN A 264 8.83 35.40 15.22
CA GLN A 264 8.11 35.26 13.96
C GLN A 264 9.05 35.57 12.79
N LEU A 265 9.23 34.59 11.90
CA LEU A 265 9.99 34.71 10.66
C LEU A 265 9.03 34.93 9.49
N VAL A 266 9.31 35.94 8.67
CA VAL A 266 8.70 36.13 7.35
C VAL A 266 9.80 36.02 6.30
N MET A 267 9.58 35.19 5.28
CA MET A 267 10.45 35.06 4.11
C MET A 267 9.65 35.33 2.84
N GLU A 268 10.13 36.22 1.97
CA GLU A 268 9.46 36.66 0.75
C GLU A 268 10.45 36.64 -0.41
N GLY A 269 10.07 36.13 -1.57
CA GLY A 269 10.95 36.07 -2.74
C GLY A 269 10.21 35.63 -4.00
N MET A 270 10.97 35.21 -5.00
CA MET A 270 10.44 34.66 -6.25
C MET A 270 10.77 33.17 -6.36
N MET A 271 9.79 32.38 -6.79
CA MET A 271 9.96 30.99 -7.20
C MET A 271 9.87 30.92 -8.73
N GLU A 272 10.90 30.38 -9.37
CA GLU A 272 10.92 30.13 -10.81
C GLU A 272 10.42 28.71 -11.07
N ILE A 273 9.22 28.62 -11.65
CA ILE A 273 8.49 27.40 -11.95
C ILE A 273 8.95 26.86 -13.30
N PRO A 274 9.43 25.61 -13.40
CA PRO A 274 10.00 25.07 -14.63
C PRO A 274 8.96 24.68 -15.69
N TYR A 275 7.75 24.28 -15.27
CA TYR A 275 6.70 23.73 -16.13
C TYR A 275 5.31 24.26 -15.75
N ASP A 276 4.43 24.40 -16.73
CA ASP A 276 3.00 24.59 -16.46
C ASP A 276 2.43 23.31 -15.82
N GLY A 277 1.54 23.44 -14.83
CA GLY A 277 0.74 22.32 -14.33
C GLY A 277 0.49 22.32 -12.83
N ASP A 278 0.06 21.17 -12.32
CA ASP A 278 -0.25 20.97 -10.91
C ASP A 278 1.02 20.72 -10.10
N TYR A 279 1.21 21.50 -9.04
CA TYR A 279 2.23 21.30 -8.01
C TYR A 279 1.57 20.88 -6.71
N LEU A 280 2.14 19.88 -6.05
CA LEU A 280 1.70 19.42 -4.74
C LEU A 280 2.73 19.85 -3.70
N PHE A 281 2.38 20.82 -2.88
CA PHE A 281 3.23 21.28 -1.78
C PHE A 281 2.92 20.54 -0.50
N LYS A 282 3.96 20.27 0.29
CA LYS A 282 3.87 19.66 1.61
C LYS A 282 4.64 20.52 2.61
N MET A 283 3.95 21.03 3.62
CA MET A 283 4.56 21.79 4.71
C MET A 283 4.52 21.02 6.02
N ILE A 284 5.64 21.00 6.73
CA ILE A 284 5.77 20.52 8.10
C ILE A 284 6.37 21.66 8.90
N ALA A 285 5.78 22.00 10.05
CA ALA A 285 6.30 23.08 10.87
C ALA A 285 6.07 22.84 12.37
N GLY A 286 7.10 23.14 13.16
CA GLY A 286 7.09 23.12 14.63
C GLY A 286 6.60 24.45 15.20
N GLY A 287 5.36 24.83 14.90
CA GLY A 287 4.78 26.14 15.21
C GLY A 287 3.92 26.66 14.07
N GLY A 288 3.12 27.70 14.31
CA GLY A 288 2.22 28.28 13.31
C GLY A 288 2.95 28.67 12.01
N ALA A 289 2.41 28.27 10.87
CA ALA A 289 3.04 28.45 9.58
C ALA A 289 2.00 28.67 8.47
N TRP A 290 2.27 29.66 7.63
CA TRP A 290 1.46 30.06 6.49
C TRP A 290 2.32 30.16 5.25
N PHE A 291 1.82 29.64 4.14
CA PHE A 291 2.48 29.70 2.84
C PHE A 291 1.57 30.36 1.82
N TYR A 292 2.12 31.30 1.06
CA TYR A 292 1.43 32.08 0.05
C TYR A 292 2.17 32.01 -1.28
N ILE A 293 1.42 31.94 -2.37
CA ILE A 293 1.91 32.07 -3.74
C ILE A 293 1.01 33.08 -4.45
N ASP A 294 1.59 34.01 -5.22
CA ASP A 294 0.85 35.08 -5.90
C ASP A 294 -0.08 35.88 -4.97
N GLY A 295 0.37 36.08 -3.73
CA GLY A 295 -0.40 36.77 -2.68
C GLY A 295 -1.55 35.95 -2.08
N LYS A 296 -1.88 34.78 -2.62
CA LYS A 296 -2.94 33.89 -2.12
C LYS A 296 -2.37 32.91 -1.10
N GLN A 297 -3.04 32.78 0.06
CA GLN A 297 -2.70 31.74 1.03
C GLN A 297 -3.04 30.36 0.48
N VAL A 298 -2.03 29.50 0.38
CA VAL A 298 -2.16 28.12 -0.12
C VAL A 298 -2.03 27.09 1.01
N ILE A 299 -1.29 27.38 2.08
CA ILE A 299 -1.26 26.51 3.29
C ILE A 299 -1.42 27.35 4.56
N ASP A 300 -2.20 26.83 5.49
CA ASP A 300 -2.26 27.23 6.90
C ASP A 300 -2.20 25.96 7.76
N ASN A 301 -1.16 25.84 8.59
CA ASN A 301 -0.96 24.68 9.45
C ASN A 301 -1.79 24.73 10.76
N ARG A 302 -2.67 25.73 10.90
CA ARG A 302 -3.58 25.94 12.03
C ARG A 302 -2.87 26.09 13.38
N GLY A 303 -1.63 26.61 13.37
CA GLY A 303 -0.88 26.80 14.61
C GLY A 303 -0.33 25.52 15.23
N THR A 304 -0.35 24.38 14.51
CA THR A 304 0.15 23.12 15.08
C THR A 304 1.63 23.21 15.45
N ARG A 305 2.00 22.49 16.51
CA ARG A 305 3.39 22.28 16.93
C ARG A 305 3.88 20.86 16.67
N ASP A 306 2.98 19.98 16.21
CA ASP A 306 3.30 18.64 15.74
C ASP A 306 4.13 18.74 14.46
N PHE A 307 5.43 18.58 14.61
CA PHE A 307 6.42 18.62 13.52
C PHE A 307 6.53 17.28 12.77
N GLU A 308 5.65 16.32 13.03
CA GLU A 308 5.47 15.13 12.18
C GLU A 308 4.23 15.26 11.28
N ARG A 309 3.28 16.12 11.66
CA ARG A 309 2.09 16.40 10.86
C ARG A 309 2.42 17.25 9.64
N ALA A 310 2.09 16.68 8.48
CA ALA A 310 2.21 17.36 7.20
C ALA A 310 0.88 18.00 6.75
N PHE A 311 0.98 19.15 6.09
CA PHE A 311 -0.12 19.86 5.44
C PHE A 311 0.13 19.92 3.95
N TYR A 312 -0.85 19.51 3.16
CA TYR A 312 -0.73 19.38 1.72
C TYR A 312 -1.63 20.38 1.01
N VAL A 313 -1.16 20.93 -0.12
CA VAL A 313 -2.01 21.68 -1.05
C VAL A 313 -1.60 21.39 -2.49
N LYS A 314 -2.60 21.12 -3.33
CA LYS A 314 -2.42 21.11 -4.78
C LYS A 314 -2.68 22.51 -5.32
N HIS A 315 -1.75 23.04 -6.09
CA HIS A 315 -1.84 24.38 -6.67
C HIS A 315 -1.36 24.36 -8.12
N THR A 316 -2.17 24.87 -9.04
CA THR A 316 -1.82 24.93 -10.46
C THR A 316 -1.03 26.20 -10.73
N LEU A 317 0.14 26.07 -11.36
CA LEU A 317 1.06 27.17 -11.65
C LEU A 317 1.41 27.19 -13.13
N THR A 318 1.73 28.38 -13.62
CA THR A 318 2.33 28.57 -14.94
C THR A 318 3.85 28.57 -14.83
N LYS A 319 4.54 28.18 -15.90
CA LYS A 319 5.97 28.33 -16.03
C LYS A 319 6.35 29.80 -15.93
N GLY A 320 7.39 30.09 -15.15
CA GLY A 320 7.89 31.46 -14.96
C GLY A 320 8.00 31.83 -13.50
N LYS A 321 8.08 33.14 -13.23
CA LYS A 321 8.34 33.67 -11.89
C LYS A 321 7.04 33.95 -11.15
N HIS A 322 6.91 33.36 -9.97
CA HIS A 322 5.80 33.59 -9.06
C HIS A 322 6.33 34.16 -7.73
N PRO A 323 5.78 35.25 -7.18
CA PRO A 323 6.11 35.67 -5.82
C PRO A 323 5.61 34.65 -4.79
N PHE A 324 6.43 34.35 -3.79
CA PHE A 324 6.05 33.54 -2.64
C PHE A 324 6.28 34.27 -1.32
N LYS A 325 5.54 33.86 -0.29
CA LYS A 325 5.74 34.30 1.09
C LYS A 325 5.53 33.13 2.05
N ILE A 326 6.43 32.99 3.02
CA ILE A 326 6.29 32.07 4.16
C ILE A 326 6.27 32.91 5.43
N VAL A 327 5.28 32.69 6.29
CA VAL A 327 5.23 33.25 7.64
C VAL A 327 5.29 32.10 8.62
N TYR A 328 6.26 32.07 9.53
CA TYR A 328 6.51 30.96 10.44
C TYR A 328 6.80 31.43 11.86
N SER A 329 6.05 30.91 12.81
CA SER A 329 6.22 31.09 14.25
C SER A 329 7.24 30.06 14.73
N ASN A 330 8.49 30.48 14.87
CA ASN A 330 9.63 29.59 15.10
C ASN A 330 9.68 29.05 16.55
N SER A 331 8.74 28.18 16.90
CA SER A 331 8.56 27.66 18.26
C SER A 331 9.46 26.46 18.56
N ASP A 332 9.45 25.47 17.67
CA ASP A 332 10.08 24.15 17.84
C ASP A 332 11.12 23.84 16.75
N GLU A 333 11.58 24.89 16.06
CA GLU A 333 12.77 24.84 15.17
C GLU A 333 12.63 23.77 14.08
N CYS A 334 11.45 23.71 13.47
CA CYS A 334 11.18 22.86 12.31
C CYS A 334 10.38 23.65 11.29
N LEU A 335 10.92 23.87 10.11
CA LEU A 335 10.20 24.44 8.97
C LEU A 335 10.65 23.70 7.72
N VAL A 336 9.75 22.92 7.15
CA VAL A 336 10.02 22.12 5.97
C VAL A 336 8.96 22.41 4.93
N LEU A 337 9.40 22.76 3.72
CA LEU A 337 8.55 22.89 2.55
C LEU A 337 9.10 21.98 1.47
N HIS A 338 8.33 20.94 1.14
CA HIS A 338 8.58 20.08 0.00
C HIS A 338 7.59 20.38 -1.12
N TYR A 339 7.92 19.94 -2.31
CA TYR A 339 7.01 19.92 -3.43
C TYR A 339 7.25 18.71 -4.34
N GLU A 340 6.20 18.33 -5.05
CA GLU A 340 6.22 17.51 -6.24
C GLU A 340 5.60 18.33 -7.39
N GLY A 341 6.09 18.18 -8.62
CA GLY A 341 5.62 18.95 -9.77
C GLY A 341 5.63 18.14 -11.06
N PRO A 342 5.17 18.70 -12.19
CA PRO A 342 5.26 18.05 -13.49
C PRO A 342 6.71 17.71 -13.82
N HIS A 343 7.01 16.42 -14.02
CA HIS A 343 8.37 15.91 -14.24
C HIS A 343 9.38 16.19 -13.13
N VAL A 344 8.93 16.50 -11.92
CA VAL A 344 9.78 16.79 -10.77
C VAL A 344 9.40 15.88 -9.60
N PRO A 345 10.32 15.04 -9.09
CA PRO A 345 10.03 14.17 -7.96
C PRO A 345 9.91 14.98 -6.67
N TRP A 346 9.36 14.36 -5.62
CA TRP A 346 9.35 14.95 -4.29
C TRP A 346 10.74 15.45 -3.88
N GLN A 347 10.85 16.74 -3.61
CA GLN A 347 12.09 17.35 -3.13
C GLN A 347 11.82 18.55 -2.22
N SER A 348 12.86 19.00 -1.51
CA SER A 348 12.77 20.10 -0.54
C SER A 348 13.12 21.45 -1.16
N LEU A 349 12.33 22.49 -0.84
CA LEU A 349 12.73 23.89 -1.02
C LEU A 349 13.51 24.40 0.21
N THR A 350 13.25 23.84 1.39
CA THR A 350 13.98 24.14 2.62
C THR A 350 15.24 23.31 2.75
N THR A 351 16.24 23.84 3.45
CA THR A 351 17.48 23.09 3.72
C THR A 351 17.22 21.88 4.64
N PRO A 352 17.98 20.77 4.52
CA PRO A 352 17.81 19.61 5.39
C PRO A 352 17.95 19.93 6.89
N ALA A 353 18.85 20.86 7.24
CA ALA A 353 19.03 21.34 8.61
C ALA A 353 17.76 22.02 9.17
N SER A 354 16.85 22.48 8.31
CA SER A 354 15.61 23.10 8.74
C SER A 354 14.59 22.11 9.31
N MET A 355 14.81 20.80 9.08
CA MET A 355 13.94 19.72 9.56
C MET A 355 14.37 19.27 10.95
N ARG A 356 13.43 19.27 11.89
CA ARG A 356 13.58 18.55 13.14
C ARG A 356 13.25 17.08 12.90
N VAL A 357 14.17 16.20 13.26
CA VAL A 357 14.00 14.74 13.14
C VAL A 357 13.64 14.22 14.53
N SER A 358 12.53 13.49 14.64
CA SER A 358 12.25 12.69 15.85
C SER A 358 13.33 11.63 15.99
N GLU A 359 13.76 11.30 17.21
CA GLU A 359 14.59 10.11 17.41
C GLU A 359 13.92 8.91 16.75
N ARG A 360 14.64 8.29 15.81
CA ARG A 360 14.25 7.01 15.21
C ARG A 360 15.12 5.96 15.87
N PHE A 361 14.48 5.03 16.56
CA PHE A 361 15.17 3.86 17.06
C PHE A 361 15.45 2.93 15.89
N GLU A 362 16.64 2.33 15.90
CA GLU A 362 16.93 1.20 15.02
C GLU A 362 15.85 0.12 15.21
N PRO A 363 15.34 -0.49 14.12
CA PRO A 363 14.32 -1.52 14.22
C PRO A 363 14.74 -2.62 15.21
N LEU A 364 13.90 -2.86 16.22
CA LEU A 364 14.11 -3.88 17.22
C LEU A 364 13.18 -5.04 16.91
N GLU A 365 13.68 -6.02 16.16
CA GLU A 365 12.90 -7.20 15.84
C GLU A 365 12.65 -8.07 17.09
N TYR A 366 11.37 -8.38 17.35
CA TYR A 366 11.03 -9.49 18.24
C TYR A 366 11.24 -10.83 17.51
N LYS A 367 12.42 -11.40 17.70
CA LYS A 367 12.82 -12.67 17.08
C LYS A 367 12.07 -13.87 17.67
N VAL A 368 11.24 -14.49 16.85
CA VAL A 368 10.58 -15.78 17.15
C VAL A 368 11.56 -16.91 16.86
N LYS A 369 11.83 -17.75 17.86
CA LYS A 369 12.82 -18.85 17.75
C LYS A 369 12.14 -20.20 17.52
N ASN A 370 11.92 -20.96 18.58
CA ASN A 370 11.51 -22.37 18.48
C ASN A 370 10.05 -22.61 18.87
N LYS A 371 9.38 -21.61 19.43
CA LYS A 371 7.99 -21.66 19.87
C LYS A 371 7.27 -20.39 19.43
N PRO A 372 5.94 -20.45 19.22
CA PRO A 372 5.14 -19.26 18.98
C PRO A 372 5.37 -18.19 20.04
N ALA A 373 5.32 -16.93 19.61
CA ALA A 373 5.35 -15.77 20.48
C ALA A 373 4.04 -14.99 20.35
N VAL A 374 3.58 -14.39 21.45
CA VAL A 374 2.42 -13.49 21.46
C VAL A 374 2.88 -12.14 21.98
N GLN A 375 2.64 -11.07 21.21
CA GLN A 375 2.88 -9.69 21.59
C GLN A 375 1.56 -8.92 21.53
N ARG A 376 1.25 -8.19 22.61
CA ARG A 376 0.15 -7.20 22.57
C ARG A 376 0.73 -5.82 22.32
N GLY A 377 0.05 -5.05 21.49
CA GLY A 377 0.54 -3.74 21.10
C GLY A 377 -0.48 -2.96 20.30
N PHE A 378 -0.08 -1.78 19.86
CA PHE A 378 -0.88 -0.98 18.94
C PHE A 378 -0.40 -1.25 17.53
N MET A 379 -1.30 -1.57 16.60
CA MET A 379 -0.93 -1.79 15.21
C MET A 379 -1.70 -0.82 14.32
N MET A 380 -1.02 -0.23 13.34
CA MET A 380 -1.70 0.49 12.27
C MET A 380 -2.46 -0.51 11.38
N HIS A 381 -3.76 -0.30 11.22
CA HIS A 381 -4.62 -1.08 10.33
C HIS A 381 -5.48 -0.13 9.49
N ARG A 382 -5.38 -0.21 8.16
CA ARG A 382 -6.13 0.66 7.22
C ARG A 382 -6.06 2.15 7.58
N GLY A 383 -4.86 2.64 7.91
CA GLY A 383 -4.63 4.05 8.24
C GLY A 383 -5.05 4.49 9.65
N LYS A 384 -5.51 3.57 10.50
CA LYS A 384 -5.90 3.88 11.89
C LYS A 384 -5.16 3.00 12.89
N VAL A 385 -4.81 3.57 14.03
CA VAL A 385 -4.23 2.81 15.14
C VAL A 385 -5.31 1.91 15.75
N ASN A 386 -5.05 0.60 15.80
CA ASN A 386 -5.83 -0.36 16.57
C ASN A 386 -5.08 -0.69 17.87
N PRO A 387 -5.61 -0.30 19.05
CA PRO A 387 -4.94 -0.54 20.32
C PRO A 387 -5.26 -1.91 20.96
N TYR A 388 -6.04 -2.77 20.28
CA TYR A 388 -6.54 -4.03 20.82
C TYR A 388 -5.90 -5.26 20.19
N VAL A 389 -4.67 -5.13 19.69
CA VAL A 389 -4.03 -6.17 18.89
C VAL A 389 -3.29 -7.18 19.77
N ALA A 390 -3.44 -8.46 19.43
CA ALA A 390 -2.57 -9.54 19.83
C ALA A 390 -1.90 -10.11 18.57
N SER A 391 -0.62 -9.78 18.36
CA SER A 391 0.21 -10.33 17.30
C SER A 391 0.80 -11.65 17.72
N VAL A 392 0.77 -12.64 16.83
CA VAL A 392 1.28 -13.99 17.05
C VAL A 392 2.28 -14.32 15.95
N GLY A 393 3.50 -14.65 16.36
CA GLY A 393 4.55 -15.06 15.45
C GLY A 393 4.79 -16.55 15.58
N ILE A 394 4.66 -17.28 14.48
CA ILE A 394 4.82 -18.74 14.43
C ILE A 394 6.13 -19.04 13.70
N PRO A 395 7.09 -19.73 14.35
CA PRO A 395 8.36 -20.04 13.71
C PRO A 395 8.17 -20.95 12.51
N SER A 396 9.08 -20.83 11.54
CA SER A 396 9.12 -21.74 10.40
C SER A 396 9.32 -23.17 10.88
N LEU A 397 8.52 -24.10 10.34
CA LEU A 397 8.63 -25.54 10.61
C LEU A 397 9.82 -26.18 9.88
N ALA A 398 10.46 -25.47 8.93
CA ALA A 398 11.53 -26.00 8.10
C ALA A 398 12.87 -26.05 8.85
N SER A 399 13.48 -27.23 8.87
CA SER A 399 14.80 -27.49 9.48
C SER A 399 15.95 -26.73 8.82
N ASP A 400 15.80 -26.35 7.55
CA ASP A 400 16.82 -25.70 6.72
C ASP A 400 16.91 -24.17 6.91
N ARG A 401 16.01 -23.57 7.71
CA ARG A 401 15.90 -22.13 7.96
C ARG A 401 15.76 -21.28 6.68
N THR A 402 15.41 -21.84 5.52
CA THR A 402 15.20 -21.07 4.27
C THR A 402 13.79 -20.52 4.16
N ASN A 403 12.83 -21.23 4.76
CA ASN A 403 11.42 -20.81 4.79
C ASN A 403 11.15 -19.79 5.89
N SER A 404 10.25 -18.86 5.58
CA SER A 404 9.71 -17.82 6.43
C SER A 404 8.72 -18.36 7.46
N GLY A 405 8.62 -17.68 8.62
CA GLY A 405 7.56 -17.95 9.60
C GLY A 405 6.21 -17.42 9.12
N ASN A 406 5.14 -17.92 9.74
CA ASN A 406 3.77 -17.42 9.55
C ASN A 406 3.41 -16.52 10.74
N ASN A 407 2.87 -15.34 10.48
CA ASN A 407 2.50 -14.40 11.52
C ASN A 407 1.08 -13.87 11.30
N TYR A 408 0.40 -13.53 12.38
CA TYR A 408 -0.90 -12.87 12.30
C TYR A 408 -1.14 -11.90 13.45
N ALA A 409 -2.08 -10.98 13.24
CA ALA A 409 -2.59 -10.07 14.24
C ALA A 409 -4.07 -10.34 14.47
N TYR A 410 -4.49 -10.43 15.73
CA TYR A 410 -5.87 -10.67 16.13
C TYR A 410 -6.44 -9.44 16.84
N ASP A 411 -7.65 -9.01 16.48
CA ASP A 411 -8.35 -7.90 17.14
C ASP A 411 -9.12 -8.44 18.36
N MET A 412 -8.59 -8.22 19.56
CA MET A 412 -9.19 -8.66 20.82
C MET A 412 -10.46 -7.86 21.21
N LYS A 413 -10.75 -6.76 20.53
CA LYS A 413 -12.00 -6.00 20.73
C LYS A 413 -13.12 -6.51 19.86
N ARG A 414 -12.83 -7.02 18.65
CA ARG A 414 -13.83 -7.56 17.72
C ARG A 414 -13.86 -9.09 17.64
N TYR A 415 -12.88 -9.74 18.25
CA TYR A 415 -12.64 -11.17 18.18
C TYR A 415 -12.65 -11.70 16.74
N ASN A 416 -11.76 -11.13 15.91
CA ASN A 416 -11.56 -11.56 14.54
C ASN A 416 -10.11 -11.32 14.09
N LEU A 417 -9.70 -12.05 13.04
CA LEU A 417 -8.39 -11.90 12.41
C LEU A 417 -8.27 -10.49 11.80
N LEU A 418 -7.19 -9.78 12.12
CA LEU A 418 -6.95 -8.40 11.69
C LEU A 418 -5.97 -8.33 10.52
N ALA A 419 -4.88 -9.07 10.60
CA ALA A 419 -3.87 -9.15 9.54
C ALA A 419 -3.10 -10.47 9.58
N ALA A 420 -2.45 -10.82 8.47
CA ALA A 420 -1.49 -11.92 8.37
C ALA A 420 -0.29 -11.51 7.50
N TRP A 421 0.88 -12.08 7.76
CA TRP A 421 2.07 -11.86 6.93
C TRP A 421 3.07 -12.99 7.08
N HIS A 422 3.90 -13.17 6.06
CA HIS A 422 5.01 -14.10 6.06
C HIS A 422 6.29 -13.42 6.54
N GLY A 423 7.24 -14.20 7.05
CA GLY A 423 8.60 -13.74 7.28
C GLY A 423 8.88 -13.33 8.71
N ARG A 424 9.63 -12.23 8.87
CA ARG A 424 10.02 -11.69 10.17
C ARG A 424 8.78 -11.20 10.93
N PHE A 425 8.78 -11.34 12.25
CA PHE A 425 7.58 -11.14 13.06
C PHE A 425 7.19 -9.66 13.15
N ILE A 426 7.74 -8.91 14.09
CA ILE A 426 7.41 -7.49 14.28
C ILE A 426 8.63 -6.71 14.76
N ASP A 427 8.68 -5.44 14.39
CA ASP A 427 9.52 -4.43 15.03
C ASP A 427 8.75 -3.84 16.23
N VAL A 428 9.38 -3.91 17.41
CA VAL A 428 8.86 -3.45 18.69
C VAL A 428 9.60 -2.21 19.22
N SER A 429 10.48 -1.61 18.42
CA SER A 429 11.31 -0.45 18.79
C SER A 429 10.50 0.69 19.42
N ASN A 430 9.37 1.06 18.81
CA ASN A 430 8.49 2.12 19.32
C ASN A 430 7.86 1.81 20.69
N MET A 431 7.85 0.55 21.12
CA MET A 431 7.27 0.13 22.40
C MET A 431 8.34 -0.17 23.46
N TRP A 432 9.47 -0.73 23.04
CA TRP A 432 10.48 -1.29 23.94
C TRP A 432 11.71 -0.39 24.11
N THR A 433 11.93 0.55 23.19
CA THR A 433 13.01 1.53 23.28
C THR A 433 12.43 2.87 23.70
N GLU A 434 12.84 3.35 24.88
CA GLU A 434 12.56 4.71 25.41
C GLU A 434 11.10 5.18 25.30
N ARG A 435 10.14 4.25 25.27
CA ARG A 435 8.67 4.44 25.30
C ARG A 435 8.21 5.76 24.67
N GLY A 436 8.48 5.93 23.37
CA GLY A 436 8.02 7.08 22.58
C GLY A 436 6.49 7.13 22.40
N GLU A 437 5.99 8.22 21.80
CA GLU A 437 4.55 8.53 21.74
C GLU A 437 3.71 7.54 20.91
N LYS A 438 4.29 6.91 19.86
CA LYS A 438 3.51 6.11 18.90
C LYS A 438 3.13 4.72 19.40
N GLN A 439 4.01 4.08 20.18
CA GLN A 439 3.81 2.74 20.76
C GLN A 439 3.32 1.66 19.76
N LEU A 440 3.75 1.75 18.49
CA LEU A 440 3.32 0.84 17.44
C LEU A 440 4.20 -0.42 17.35
N GLU A 441 3.57 -1.59 17.23
CA GLU A 441 4.19 -2.76 16.63
C GLU A 441 4.05 -2.71 15.10
N ILE A 442 5.15 -3.00 14.40
CA ILE A 442 5.22 -2.90 12.93
C ILE A 442 5.53 -4.29 12.35
N PRO A 443 4.62 -4.89 11.56
CA PRO A 443 4.90 -6.12 10.83
C PRO A 443 6.11 -5.98 9.91
N LEU A 444 7.01 -6.96 9.96
CA LEU A 444 8.26 -6.98 9.19
C LEU A 444 8.15 -7.80 7.88
N GLY A 445 6.92 -8.01 7.40
CA GLY A 445 6.62 -8.70 6.14
C GLY A 445 5.42 -8.08 5.44
N ALA A 446 5.14 -8.54 4.20
CA ALA A 446 4.00 -8.03 3.44
C ALA A 446 2.68 -8.38 4.14
N LYS A 447 2.01 -7.34 4.62
CA LYS A 447 0.81 -7.45 5.44
C LYS A 447 -0.44 -7.61 4.59
N LEU A 448 -1.10 -8.76 4.69
CA LEU A 448 -2.49 -8.96 4.28
C LEU A 448 -3.41 -8.39 5.36
N GLU A 449 -4.22 -7.39 5.02
CA GLU A 449 -5.20 -6.79 5.95
C GLU A 449 -6.61 -7.37 5.73
N PHE A 450 -7.20 -7.94 6.77
CA PHE A 450 -8.57 -8.46 6.74
C PHE A 450 -9.60 -7.36 7.06
N THR A 451 -10.89 -7.72 7.01
CA THR A 451 -11.96 -6.82 7.44
C THR A 451 -11.92 -6.64 8.96
N GLN A 452 -12.01 -5.39 9.43
CA GLN A 452 -12.09 -5.06 10.85
C GLN A 452 -13.54 -5.19 11.38
N LYS A 453 -14.25 -6.24 10.96
CA LYS A 453 -15.64 -6.52 11.36
C LYS A 453 -15.67 -7.69 12.36
N PRO A 454 -16.67 -7.74 13.26
CA PRO A 454 -16.84 -8.88 14.17
C PRO A 454 -16.99 -10.19 13.42
N LEU A 455 -16.41 -11.28 13.96
CA LEU A 455 -16.50 -12.61 13.35
C LEU A 455 -17.94 -13.13 13.33
N LEU A 456 -18.70 -12.94 14.42
CA LEU A 456 -20.06 -13.42 14.61
C LEU A 456 -21.03 -12.23 14.67
N ALA A 457 -22.17 -12.34 13.99
CA ALA A 457 -23.22 -11.33 14.03
C ALA A 457 -24.62 -11.94 14.02
N TYR A 458 -25.54 -11.26 14.70
CA TYR A 458 -26.97 -11.43 14.51
C TYR A 458 -27.41 -10.58 13.34
N LEU A 459 -28.11 -11.18 12.38
CA LEU A 459 -28.66 -10.46 11.25
C LEU A 459 -30.17 -10.62 11.27
N THR A 460 -30.92 -9.52 11.31
CA THR A 460 -32.39 -9.55 11.29
C THR A 460 -32.95 -10.19 10.01
N SER A 461 -32.16 -10.23 8.95
CA SER A 461 -32.40 -11.00 7.72
C SER A 461 -31.07 -11.36 7.03
N PRO A 462 -31.05 -12.32 6.10
CA PRO A 462 -29.85 -12.63 5.30
C PRO A 462 -29.30 -11.45 4.48
N GLN A 463 -30.05 -10.36 4.32
CA GLN A 463 -29.68 -9.15 3.58
C GLN A 463 -29.30 -7.98 4.51
N ALA A 464 -29.50 -8.10 5.81
CA ALA A 464 -29.15 -7.04 6.76
C ALA A 464 -27.63 -6.78 6.76
N SER A 465 -27.24 -5.52 6.86
CA SER A 465 -25.82 -5.13 6.85
C SER A 465 -25.05 -5.75 8.00
N TRP A 466 -23.80 -6.12 7.73
CA TRP A 466 -22.91 -6.63 8.77
C TRP A 466 -22.52 -5.48 9.71
N PRO A 467 -22.63 -5.64 11.04
CA PRO A 467 -22.31 -4.57 11.98
C PRO A 467 -20.79 -4.27 12.01
N ASP A 468 -20.42 -3.00 12.17
CA ASP A 468 -19.02 -2.58 12.27
C ASP A 468 -18.41 -2.80 13.68
N SER A 469 -19.27 -2.98 14.68
CA SER A 469 -18.91 -3.41 16.03
C SER A 469 -19.94 -4.42 16.55
N ALA A 470 -19.46 -5.40 17.30
CA ALA A 470 -20.29 -6.24 18.14
C ALA A 470 -20.50 -5.62 19.54
N GLN A 471 -19.90 -4.44 19.79
CA GLN A 471 -19.88 -3.74 21.07
C GLN A 471 -20.67 -2.42 21.05
N THR A 472 -21.33 -2.13 22.17
CA THR A 472 -21.58 -0.77 22.70
C THR A 472 -20.47 -0.39 23.71
N ALA A 473 -20.42 0.87 24.17
CA ALA A 473 -19.33 1.41 24.99
C ALA A 473 -19.01 0.64 26.29
N ASP A 474 -19.96 -0.17 26.80
CA ASP A 474 -19.88 -0.81 28.12
C ASP A 474 -19.74 -2.35 28.10
N GLY A 475 -19.47 -2.96 26.92
CA GLY A 475 -19.06 -4.37 26.81
C GLY A 475 -20.19 -5.39 26.56
N VAL A 476 -20.15 -6.12 25.44
CA VAL A 476 -21.17 -7.11 25.01
C VAL A 476 -20.65 -8.57 25.10
N PHE A 477 -19.33 -8.75 25.25
CA PHE A 477 -18.73 -10.08 25.33
C PHE A 477 -18.59 -10.55 26.78
N ALA A 478 -19.07 -11.76 27.06
CA ALA A 478 -18.84 -12.47 28.32
C ALA A 478 -17.83 -13.60 28.11
N GLY A 479 -17.20 -14.06 29.21
CA GLY A 479 -16.29 -15.22 29.17
C GLY A 479 -15.26 -15.13 28.06
N CYS A 480 -14.54 -14.01 27.98
CA CYS A 480 -13.75 -13.66 26.80
C CYS A 480 -12.24 -13.55 27.10
N GLY A 481 -11.40 -13.92 26.14
CA GLY A 481 -9.94 -13.81 26.24
C GLY A 481 -9.23 -14.71 25.25
N TYR A 482 -8.02 -15.15 25.61
CA TYR A 482 -7.33 -16.24 24.93
C TYR A 482 -6.63 -17.13 25.95
N ARG A 483 -6.47 -18.41 25.60
CA ARG A 483 -5.67 -19.37 26.37
C ARG A 483 -4.59 -19.95 25.47
N LEU A 484 -3.39 -20.18 26.00
CA LEU A 484 -2.33 -20.85 25.27
C LEU A 484 -2.51 -22.37 25.40
N ILE A 485 -2.42 -23.10 24.30
CA ILE A 485 -2.35 -24.56 24.31
C ILE A 485 -0.88 -25.02 24.40
N ASP A 486 -0.63 -26.32 24.57
CA ASP A 486 0.71 -26.88 24.83
C ASP A 486 1.79 -26.45 23.83
N ASN A 487 1.42 -26.22 22.57
CA ASN A 487 2.35 -25.76 21.53
C ASN A 487 2.60 -24.24 21.52
N GLY A 488 2.02 -23.49 22.46
CA GLY A 488 2.16 -22.04 22.61
C GLY A 488 1.22 -21.18 21.76
N LEU A 489 0.37 -21.77 20.91
CA LEU A 489 -0.60 -21.00 20.12
C LEU A 489 -1.81 -20.59 20.97
N PRO A 490 -2.37 -19.39 20.74
CA PRO A 490 -3.60 -18.97 21.41
C PRO A 490 -4.84 -19.60 20.77
N VAL A 491 -5.78 -19.99 21.64
CA VAL A 491 -7.19 -20.19 21.31
C VAL A 491 -7.94 -18.99 21.88
N TYR A 492 -8.48 -18.15 21.00
CA TYR A 492 -9.30 -17.01 21.35
C TYR A 492 -10.72 -17.48 21.66
N PHE A 493 -11.34 -16.95 22.70
CA PHE A 493 -12.68 -17.36 23.09
C PHE A 493 -13.51 -16.17 23.57
N TYR A 494 -14.82 -16.21 23.32
CA TYR A 494 -15.79 -15.24 23.83
C TYR A 494 -17.21 -15.80 23.71
N THR A 495 -18.13 -15.22 24.47
CA THR A 495 -19.58 -15.45 24.33
C THR A 495 -20.28 -14.16 23.93
N LEU A 496 -21.08 -14.22 22.86
CA LEU A 496 -21.96 -13.15 22.40
C LEU A 496 -23.40 -13.64 22.39
N ASN A 497 -24.25 -13.10 23.27
CA ASN A 497 -25.69 -13.41 23.38
C ASN A 497 -25.98 -14.94 23.35
N GLU A 498 -25.41 -15.71 24.28
CA GLU A 498 -25.59 -17.18 24.34
C GLU A 498 -24.88 -17.98 23.21
N ASN A 499 -24.11 -17.35 22.32
CA ASN A 499 -23.22 -18.07 21.39
C ASN A 499 -21.79 -17.97 21.85
N SER A 500 -21.22 -19.09 22.25
CA SER A 500 -19.80 -19.21 22.57
C SER A 500 -19.00 -19.52 21.32
N VAL A 501 -17.85 -18.87 21.16
CA VAL A 501 -16.93 -19.04 20.05
C VAL A 501 -15.55 -19.39 20.59
N GLU A 502 -14.91 -20.40 19.99
CA GLU A 502 -13.47 -20.62 20.07
C GLU A 502 -12.88 -20.44 18.67
N ASP A 503 -11.82 -19.66 18.54
CA ASP A 503 -11.14 -19.35 17.28
C ASP A 503 -9.64 -19.59 17.44
N SER A 504 -9.07 -20.34 16.51
CA SER A 504 -7.69 -20.80 16.57
C SER A 504 -7.05 -20.75 15.18
N LEU A 505 -5.79 -20.31 15.14
CA LEU A 505 -5.00 -20.23 13.92
C LEU A 505 -3.66 -20.94 14.12
N TYR A 506 -3.28 -21.78 13.17
CA TYR A 506 -2.04 -22.54 13.16
C TYR A 506 -1.50 -22.65 11.72
N PRO A 507 -0.24 -23.04 11.52
CA PRO A 507 0.32 -23.15 10.17
C PRO A 507 -0.48 -24.11 9.29
N ALA A 508 -0.76 -23.70 8.06
CA ALA A 508 -1.32 -24.57 7.04
C ALA A 508 -0.33 -25.71 6.69
N PRO A 509 -0.79 -26.81 6.06
CA PRO A 509 0.09 -27.84 5.53
C PRO A 509 1.22 -27.23 4.67
N GLU A 510 2.42 -27.80 4.74
CA GLU A 510 3.63 -27.29 4.07
C GLU A 510 4.02 -25.85 4.45
N ASN A 511 3.45 -25.30 5.55
CA ASN A 511 3.67 -23.93 6.03
C ASN A 511 3.21 -22.84 5.03
N GLU A 512 2.30 -23.19 4.12
CA GLU A 512 1.80 -22.35 3.01
C GLU A 512 0.77 -21.26 3.41
N GLY A 513 0.71 -20.88 4.69
CA GLY A 513 -0.25 -19.91 5.22
C GLY A 513 -0.78 -20.33 6.59
N LEU A 514 -2.07 -20.04 6.85
CA LEU A 514 -2.73 -20.34 8.12
C LEU A 514 -3.97 -21.19 7.92
N THR A 515 -4.08 -22.28 8.67
CA THR A 515 -5.36 -22.93 8.90
C THR A 515 -6.08 -22.23 10.05
N ARG A 516 -7.30 -21.77 9.81
CA ARG A 516 -8.21 -21.26 10.84
C ARG A 516 -9.26 -22.29 11.17
N LYS A 517 -9.47 -22.51 12.47
CA LYS A 517 -10.54 -23.36 13.00
C LYS A 517 -11.40 -22.55 13.97
N ILE A 518 -12.68 -22.45 13.65
CA ILE A 518 -13.70 -21.77 14.45
C ILE A 518 -14.67 -22.83 14.95
N LYS A 519 -14.86 -22.91 16.26
CA LYS A 519 -15.89 -23.74 16.90
C LYS A 519 -16.90 -22.80 17.53
N THR A 520 -18.18 -23.07 17.31
CA THR A 520 -19.27 -22.35 17.98
C THR A 520 -20.13 -23.32 18.75
N VAL A 521 -20.65 -22.86 19.89
CA VAL A 521 -21.71 -23.51 20.67
C VAL A 521 -22.80 -22.47 20.87
N SER A 522 -23.96 -22.71 20.26
CA SER A 522 -24.99 -21.69 20.05
C SER A 522 -26.36 -22.19 20.43
N LYS A 523 -27.17 -21.33 21.04
CA LYS A 523 -28.60 -21.60 21.25
C LYS A 523 -29.35 -21.26 19.97
N LEU A 524 -29.98 -22.28 19.37
CA LEU A 524 -30.76 -22.11 18.15
C LEU A 524 -32.03 -21.27 18.40
N GLY A 525 -32.51 -20.59 17.35
CA GLY A 525 -33.76 -19.81 17.38
C GLY A 525 -33.64 -18.36 16.92
N LYS A 526 -32.42 -17.84 16.79
CA LYS A 526 -32.14 -16.53 16.17
C LYS A 526 -31.17 -16.70 14.98
N PRO A 527 -31.33 -15.91 13.91
CA PRO A 527 -30.42 -15.94 12.76
C PRO A 527 -29.04 -15.36 13.12
N VAL A 528 -28.08 -16.25 13.36
CA VAL A 528 -26.68 -15.93 13.67
C VAL A 528 -25.78 -16.42 12.55
N TYR A 529 -24.78 -15.63 12.21
CA TYR A 529 -23.86 -15.91 11.10
C TYR A 529 -22.41 -15.70 11.50
N LEU A 530 -21.52 -16.41 10.83
CA LEU A 530 -20.07 -16.19 10.83
C LEU A 530 -19.65 -15.50 9.53
N LEU A 531 -18.78 -14.49 9.60
CA LEU A 531 -18.15 -13.85 8.44
C LEU A 531 -16.78 -14.46 8.18
N LEU A 532 -16.64 -15.21 7.08
CA LEU A 532 -15.36 -15.83 6.70
C LEU A 532 -14.48 -14.89 5.89
N ALA A 533 -15.08 -14.10 5.00
CA ALA A 533 -14.37 -13.17 4.12
C ALA A 533 -15.25 -12.02 3.65
N GLU A 534 -14.62 -10.87 3.39
CA GLU A 534 -15.25 -9.71 2.76
C GLU A 534 -14.27 -9.05 1.78
N GLY A 535 -14.71 -8.85 0.54
CA GLY A 535 -13.87 -8.35 -0.56
C GLY A 535 -14.66 -7.50 -1.56
N SER A 536 -13.96 -6.76 -2.41
CA SER A 536 -14.54 -6.13 -3.60
C SER A 536 -15.13 -7.18 -4.57
N ALA A 537 -14.45 -8.32 -4.70
CA ALA A 537 -14.89 -9.51 -5.41
C ALA A 537 -14.50 -10.79 -4.64
N ILE A 538 -15.35 -11.80 -4.70
CA ILE A 538 -15.15 -13.15 -4.17
C ILE A 538 -15.55 -14.13 -5.29
N GLU A 539 -14.60 -14.92 -5.77
CA GLU A 539 -14.77 -15.85 -6.88
C GLU A 539 -14.55 -17.28 -6.39
N GLN A 540 -15.44 -18.21 -6.72
CA GLN A 540 -15.23 -19.61 -6.41
C GLN A 540 -14.13 -20.19 -7.31
N THR A 541 -13.19 -20.93 -6.74
CA THR A 541 -12.10 -21.58 -7.49
C THR A 541 -12.54 -22.94 -8.01
N THR A 542 -11.87 -23.43 -9.06
CA THR A 542 -12.14 -24.77 -9.64
C THR A 542 -11.90 -25.92 -8.67
N GLN A 543 -11.15 -25.70 -7.59
CA GLN A 543 -10.88 -26.67 -6.52
C GLN A 543 -11.87 -26.59 -5.35
N GLY A 544 -12.95 -25.82 -5.46
CA GLY A 544 -13.98 -25.69 -4.42
C GLY A 544 -13.64 -24.71 -3.28
N GLY A 545 -12.59 -23.90 -3.44
CA GLY A 545 -12.25 -22.78 -2.55
C GLY A 545 -12.77 -21.44 -3.06
N TYR A 546 -12.23 -20.34 -2.53
CA TYR A 546 -12.58 -18.98 -2.93
C TYR A 546 -11.33 -18.11 -3.09
N ALA A 547 -11.29 -17.30 -4.15
CA ALA A 547 -10.34 -16.20 -4.30
C ALA A 547 -10.99 -14.91 -3.80
N ILE A 548 -10.34 -14.21 -2.88
CA ILE A 548 -10.93 -13.08 -2.15
C ILE A 548 -10.25 -11.76 -2.54
N ASP A 549 -11.07 -10.73 -2.63
CA ASP A 549 -10.71 -9.33 -2.84
C ASP A 549 -9.79 -9.15 -4.04
N ASP A 550 -10.31 -9.54 -5.22
CA ASP A 550 -9.57 -9.49 -6.49
C ASP A 550 -8.25 -10.27 -6.38
N LYS A 551 -8.36 -11.55 -5.96
CA LYS A 551 -7.23 -12.50 -5.82
C LYS A 551 -6.09 -11.93 -4.98
N SER A 552 -6.43 -11.29 -3.86
CA SER A 552 -5.47 -10.84 -2.84
C SER A 552 -5.06 -11.97 -1.90
N TYR A 553 -5.95 -12.95 -1.67
CA TYR A 553 -5.69 -14.19 -0.95
C TYR A 553 -6.72 -15.26 -1.34
N TYR A 554 -6.47 -16.52 -0.97
CA TYR A 554 -7.39 -17.64 -1.13
C TYR A 554 -7.92 -18.14 0.21
N ILE A 555 -9.17 -18.62 0.20
CA ILE A 555 -9.73 -19.57 1.16
C ILE A 555 -9.74 -20.94 0.50
N GLU A 556 -9.02 -21.91 1.05
CA GLU A 556 -8.96 -23.29 0.56
C GLU A 556 -9.41 -24.29 1.63
N ASN A 557 -9.66 -25.53 1.22
CA ASN A 557 -9.97 -26.65 2.11
C ASN A 557 -11.10 -26.33 3.11
N LEU A 558 -12.11 -25.58 2.64
CA LEU A 558 -13.23 -25.13 3.46
C LEU A 558 -14.10 -26.32 3.88
N GLN A 559 -14.12 -26.59 5.17
CA GLN A 559 -14.97 -27.56 5.84
C GLN A 559 -15.99 -26.82 6.69
N THR A 560 -17.27 -27.02 6.42
CA THR A 560 -18.36 -26.25 7.03
C THR A 560 -19.25 -27.04 7.97
N GLY A 561 -18.89 -28.30 8.28
CA GLY A 561 -19.73 -29.16 9.11
C GLY A 561 -21.12 -29.43 8.52
N GLY A 562 -21.23 -29.48 7.19
CA GLY A 562 -22.49 -29.75 6.47
C GLY A 562 -23.35 -28.52 6.19
N VAL A 563 -22.91 -27.32 6.57
CA VAL A 563 -23.65 -26.08 6.30
C VAL A 563 -23.18 -25.44 5.00
N GLU A 564 -24.10 -25.02 4.13
CA GLU A 564 -23.74 -24.33 2.89
C GLU A 564 -23.28 -22.88 3.14
N PRO A 565 -22.12 -22.47 2.60
CA PRO A 565 -21.73 -21.06 2.59
C PRO A 565 -22.67 -20.19 1.75
N ILE A 566 -22.91 -18.97 2.21
CA ILE A 566 -23.70 -17.98 1.50
C ILE A 566 -22.76 -16.88 0.99
N LEU A 567 -22.73 -16.71 -0.33
CA LEU A 567 -22.11 -15.55 -0.97
C LEU A 567 -23.17 -14.45 -1.14
N ARG A 568 -22.97 -13.31 -0.47
CA ARG A 568 -23.91 -12.18 -0.52
C ARG A 568 -23.20 -10.86 -0.82
N ARG A 569 -23.98 -9.79 -1.00
CA ARG A 569 -23.49 -8.41 -1.09
C ARG A 569 -23.97 -7.58 0.10
N ASP A 570 -23.10 -6.71 0.59
CA ASP A 570 -23.36 -5.75 1.66
C ASP A 570 -22.54 -4.48 1.40
N ASN A 571 -23.20 -3.32 1.30
CA ASN A 571 -22.58 -2.02 1.04
C ASN A 571 -21.56 -2.02 -0.12
N GLY A 572 -21.93 -2.64 -1.24
CA GLY A 572 -21.10 -2.72 -2.45
C GLY A 572 -19.97 -3.74 -2.42
N ARG A 573 -19.73 -4.41 -1.27
CA ARG A 573 -18.74 -5.50 -1.12
C ARG A 573 -19.42 -6.86 -1.14
N GLN A 574 -18.68 -7.90 -1.51
CA GLN A 574 -19.11 -9.29 -1.37
C GLN A 574 -18.66 -9.87 -0.03
N GLN A 575 -19.51 -10.69 0.57
CA GLN A 575 -19.24 -11.38 1.83
C GLN A 575 -19.50 -12.88 1.67
N LEU A 576 -18.60 -13.70 2.19
CA LEU A 576 -18.78 -15.14 2.37
C LEU A 576 -19.13 -15.40 3.83
N ILE A 577 -20.36 -15.83 4.09
CA ILE A 577 -20.88 -16.05 5.44
C ILE A 577 -21.37 -17.49 5.64
N ILE A 578 -21.34 -17.98 6.88
CA ILE A 578 -21.89 -19.28 7.27
C ILE A 578 -23.04 -19.06 8.26
N PRO A 579 -24.27 -19.54 8.00
CA PRO A 579 -25.34 -19.53 9.00
C PRO A 579 -25.05 -20.56 10.10
N ILE A 580 -25.29 -20.19 11.36
CA ILE A 580 -25.18 -21.12 12.48
C ILE A 580 -26.51 -21.89 12.61
N GLN A 581 -26.57 -23.08 12.03
CA GLN A 581 -27.76 -23.93 12.00
C GLN A 581 -27.71 -25.12 12.97
N ASN A 582 -26.53 -25.40 13.53
CA ASN A 582 -26.30 -26.51 14.46
C ASN A 582 -25.93 -25.95 15.83
N GLU A 583 -26.35 -26.62 16.91
CA GLU A 583 -25.99 -26.22 18.28
C GLU A 583 -24.47 -26.19 18.47
N THR A 584 -23.76 -27.15 17.89
CA THR A 584 -22.30 -27.12 17.77
C THR A 584 -21.92 -27.13 16.30
N LEU A 585 -21.14 -26.13 15.89
CA LEU A 585 -20.64 -26.00 14.52
C LEU A 585 -19.13 -25.80 14.55
N THR A 586 -18.40 -26.58 13.74
CA THR A 586 -16.95 -26.41 13.54
C THR A 586 -16.69 -26.08 12.08
N ILE A 587 -16.08 -24.92 11.85
CA ILE A 587 -15.62 -24.47 10.54
C ILE A 587 -14.09 -24.54 10.52
N LYS A 588 -13.53 -25.09 9.44
CA LYS A 588 -12.09 -25.14 9.23
C LYS A 588 -11.76 -24.75 7.79
N TYR A 589 -10.76 -23.92 7.59
CA TYR A 589 -10.29 -23.54 6.26
C TYR A 589 -8.86 -23.03 6.30
N ASP A 590 -8.20 -23.06 5.15
CA ASP A 590 -6.86 -22.51 4.96
C ASP A 590 -6.94 -21.12 4.33
N ILE A 591 -6.09 -20.22 4.80
CA ILE A 591 -5.89 -18.87 4.29
C ILE A 591 -4.51 -18.85 3.66
N ILE A 592 -4.47 -18.67 2.33
CA ILE A 592 -3.25 -18.68 1.53
C ILE A 592 -3.06 -17.31 0.91
N TRP A 593 -1.92 -16.66 1.12
CA TRP A 593 -1.67 -15.29 0.64
C TRP A 593 -0.25 -15.07 0.15
#